data_AF-A0AAW4PRZ3-F1
#
_entry.id   AF-A0AAW4PRZ3-F1
#
_cell.length_a   1.000
_cell.length_b   1.000
_cell.length_c   1.000
_cell.angle_alpha   90.00
_cell.angle_beta   90.00
_cell.angle_gamma   90.00
#
_symmetry.space_group_name_H-M   'P 1'
#
loop_
_entity.id
_entity.type
_entity.pdbx_description
1 polymer ?
#
loop_
_entity_poly.entity_id
_entity_poly.type
_entity_poly.pdbx_seq_one_letter_code
_entity_poly.pdbx_strand_id
1 'polypeptide(L)'
;MAFRRQVLAGLGIAVVGVVGGCSGVAGTSGTVARKQITVEVPQSTGDPVDVRLAHVSFETERRLVTGSYADVAASVVDGPELSVSDDVHERLSDRFSTVTYSTNVVPEDGATPANGLVSRAAFNRLSIGGSGTVERDGGDGDTGRLRVLEATPPEREPVEVTVDSYDFETRVDDR
;
A
#
# COMPACT_ATOMS: atom_id res chain seq x y z
N MET A 1 53.44 -24.26 13.52
CA MET A 1 52.65 -24.90 14.59
C MET A 1 51.26 -25.20 14.06
N ALA A 2 50.84 -26.46 14.04
CA ALA A 2 49.44 -26.82 13.85
C ALA A 2 49.14 -27.98 14.81
N PHE A 3 48.41 -27.64 15.87
CA PHE A 3 48.10 -28.49 17.01
C PHE A 3 46.90 -29.39 16.65
N ARG A 4 46.98 -30.68 17.04
CA ARG A 4 45.92 -31.69 16.90
C ARG A 4 44.86 -31.57 18.00
N ARG A 5 43.63 -32.03 17.72
CA ARG A 5 42.80 -33.03 18.49
C ARG A 5 41.36 -32.99 17.95
N GLN A 6 40.88 -34.03 17.24
CA GLN A 6 40.08 -35.16 17.76
C GLN A 6 38.92 -34.76 18.68
N VAL A 7 37.68 -35.13 18.33
CA VAL A 7 36.88 -36.18 18.99
C VAL A 7 35.56 -36.38 18.21
N LEU A 8 35.20 -37.65 18.03
CA LEU A 8 33.99 -38.17 17.40
C LEU A 8 32.93 -38.46 18.48
N ALA A 9 31.66 -38.43 18.05
CA ALA A 9 30.48 -39.13 18.58
C ALA A 9 29.61 -38.45 19.66
N GLY A 10 28.31 -38.40 19.36
CA GLY A 10 27.24 -38.41 20.36
C GLY A 10 25.88 -37.86 19.89
N LEU A 11 24.95 -38.76 19.51
CA LEU A 11 23.47 -38.70 19.66
C LEU A 11 22.75 -37.46 19.06
N GLY A 12 21.93 -37.54 18.00
CA GLY A 12 20.82 -38.46 17.76
C GLY A 12 19.49 -37.81 18.16
N ILE A 13 18.79 -37.13 17.24
CA ILE A 13 17.31 -37.01 17.21
C ILE A 13 16.87 -36.87 15.75
N ALA A 14 16.08 -37.83 15.26
CA ALA A 14 15.29 -37.66 14.06
C ALA A 14 14.08 -36.77 14.37
N VAL A 15 13.91 -35.67 13.64
CA VAL A 15 12.61 -35.00 13.54
C VAL A 15 12.25 -34.94 12.07
N VAL A 16 11.22 -35.72 11.73
CA VAL A 16 10.42 -35.62 10.52
C VAL A 16 9.86 -34.20 10.44
N GLY A 17 10.18 -33.47 9.38
CA GLY A 17 9.68 -32.12 9.15
C GLY A 17 9.46 -31.88 7.68
N VAL A 18 8.40 -32.48 7.15
CA VAL A 18 7.57 -32.00 6.02
C VAL A 18 8.33 -31.11 5.02
N VAL A 19 8.82 -31.71 3.92
CA VAL A 19 8.97 -30.96 2.66
C VAL A 19 7.56 -30.78 2.12
N GLY A 20 6.81 -29.90 2.78
CA GLY A 20 5.50 -29.44 2.36
C GLY A 20 5.73 -28.46 1.22
N GLY A 21 5.29 -28.84 0.03
CA GLY A 21 5.35 -27.96 -1.12
C GLY A 21 4.62 -26.66 -0.82
N CYS A 22 5.34 -25.54 -0.90
CA CYS A 22 4.71 -24.25 -1.12
C CYS A 22 4.43 -24.13 -2.63
N SER A 23 3.41 -24.82 -3.10
CA SER A 23 2.61 -24.33 -4.22
C SER A 23 1.55 -23.38 -3.64
N GLY A 24 2.02 -22.32 -3.00
CA GLY A 24 1.20 -21.18 -2.59
C GLY A 24 1.44 -20.08 -3.60
N VAL A 25 0.37 -19.47 -4.10
CA VAL A 25 0.46 -18.26 -4.93
C VAL A 25 1.33 -17.26 -4.17
N ALA A 26 2.42 -16.78 -4.79
CA ALA A 26 3.43 -16.00 -4.07
C ALA A 26 2.87 -14.62 -3.72
N GLY A 27 2.43 -14.44 -2.47
CA GLY A 27 2.12 -13.13 -1.90
C GLY A 27 3.39 -12.28 -1.74
N THR A 28 3.25 -10.97 -1.96
CA THR A 28 4.28 -9.97 -1.67
C THR A 28 4.03 -9.39 -0.29
N SER A 29 4.93 -9.66 0.65
CA SER A 29 4.94 -9.06 1.98
C SER A 29 5.95 -7.92 2.04
N GLY A 30 5.60 -6.83 2.71
CA GLY A 30 6.52 -5.70 2.88
C GLY A 30 5.86 -4.49 3.53
N THR A 31 6.56 -3.36 3.48
CA THR A 31 6.09 -2.09 4.05
C THR A 31 5.11 -1.41 3.10
N VAL A 32 3.99 -0.93 3.63
CA VAL A 32 3.05 -0.07 2.89
C VAL A 32 3.68 1.30 2.69
N ALA A 33 4.34 1.48 1.54
CA ALA A 33 5.14 2.66 1.25
C ALA A 33 4.33 3.79 0.58
N ARG A 34 3.17 3.48 -0.01
CA ARG A 34 2.28 4.51 -0.58
C ARG A 34 0.82 4.09 -0.53
N LYS A 35 -0.04 5.07 -0.29
CA LYS A 35 -1.50 5.00 -0.48
C LYS A 35 -1.93 6.20 -1.32
N GLN A 36 -2.86 5.99 -2.25
CA GLN A 36 -3.36 7.04 -3.11
C GLN A 36 -4.84 6.84 -3.44
N ILE A 37 -5.59 7.94 -3.46
CA ILE A 37 -6.96 8.05 -3.93
C ILE A 37 -6.94 8.84 -5.24
N THR A 38 -7.51 8.26 -6.29
CA THR A 38 -7.70 8.91 -7.59
C THR A 38 -9.18 8.91 -7.93
N VAL A 39 -9.64 9.98 -8.58
CA VAL A 39 -10.98 10.06 -9.15
C VAL A 39 -10.91 10.39 -10.63
N GLU A 40 -11.89 9.91 -11.37
CA GLU A 40 -12.11 10.31 -12.75
C GLU A 40 -13.03 11.53 -12.77
N VAL A 41 -12.52 12.66 -13.27
CA VAL A 41 -13.26 13.91 -13.42
C VAL A 41 -13.85 13.96 -14.83
N PRO A 42 -15.20 13.97 -14.97
CA PRO A 42 -15.83 14.12 -16.27
C PRO A 42 -15.44 15.45 -16.93
N GLN A 43 -15.15 15.41 -18.23
CA GLN A 43 -14.85 16.59 -19.04
C GLN A 43 -16.09 17.02 -19.83
N SER A 44 -16.22 18.31 -20.10
CA SER A 44 -17.29 18.83 -20.96
C SER A 44 -17.18 18.32 -22.41
N THR A 45 -15.97 17.96 -22.83
CA THR A 45 -15.66 17.30 -24.11
C THR A 45 -14.51 16.32 -23.93
N GLY A 46 -14.65 15.09 -24.45
CA GLY A 46 -13.58 14.08 -24.43
C GLY A 46 -13.71 13.05 -23.31
N ASP A 47 -12.64 12.28 -23.10
CA ASP A 47 -12.57 11.25 -22.07
C ASP A 47 -12.39 11.86 -20.67
N PRO A 48 -12.89 11.21 -19.60
CA PRO A 48 -12.61 11.61 -18.23
C PRO A 48 -11.11 11.67 -17.94
N VAL A 49 -10.72 12.55 -17.02
CA VAL A 49 -9.31 12.70 -16.60
C VAL A 49 -9.12 12.18 -15.19
N ASP A 50 -8.08 11.35 -15.01
CA ASP A 50 -7.64 10.92 -13.70
C ASP A 50 -6.99 12.07 -12.91
N VAL A 51 -7.61 12.40 -11.78
CA VAL A 51 -7.11 13.39 -10.83
C VAL A 51 -6.87 12.72 -9.49
N ARG A 52 -5.62 12.82 -9.02
CA ARG A 52 -5.27 12.41 -7.66
C ARG A 52 -6.00 13.33 -6.69
N LEU A 53 -6.71 12.77 -5.72
CA LEU A 53 -7.33 13.51 -4.62
C LEU A 53 -6.47 13.52 -3.37
N ALA A 54 -5.82 12.40 -3.07
CA ALA A 54 -4.95 12.31 -1.91
C ALA A 54 -3.85 11.30 -2.19
N HIS A 55 -2.66 11.56 -1.66
CA HIS A 55 -1.63 10.55 -1.56
C HIS A 55 -0.75 10.79 -0.34
N VAL A 56 -0.30 9.69 0.24
CA VAL A 56 0.66 9.67 1.32
C VAL A 56 1.69 8.60 0.99
N SER A 57 2.97 8.91 1.18
CA SER A 57 4.11 8.02 0.99
C SER A 57 4.97 7.96 2.25
N PHE A 58 5.59 6.81 2.50
CA PHE A 58 6.49 6.57 3.61
C PHE A 58 7.89 6.25 3.11
N GLU A 59 8.88 6.93 3.68
CA GLU A 59 10.30 6.65 3.47
C GLU A 59 10.84 5.85 4.66
N THR A 60 11.08 4.55 4.46
CA THR A 60 11.45 3.61 5.53
C THR A 60 12.72 4.02 6.27
N GLU A 61 13.78 4.42 5.55
CA GLU A 61 15.09 4.72 6.14
C GLU A 61 15.04 5.91 7.12
N ARG A 62 14.26 6.93 6.76
CA ARG A 62 14.13 8.15 7.55
C ARG A 62 12.88 8.18 8.43
N ARG A 63 11.98 7.21 8.25
CA ARG A 63 10.64 7.14 8.85
C ARG A 63 9.86 8.44 8.65
N LEU A 64 9.89 8.96 7.42
CA LEU A 64 9.22 10.21 7.06
C LEU A 64 7.95 9.89 6.29
N VAL A 65 6.88 10.60 6.63
CA VAL A 65 5.64 10.59 5.86
C VAL A 65 5.52 11.89 5.09
N THR A 66 5.34 11.79 3.78
CA THR A 66 5.10 12.93 2.90
C THR A 66 3.84 12.71 2.09
N GLY A 67 3.13 13.78 1.73
CA GLY A 67 1.93 13.64 0.93
C GLY A 67 1.28 14.95 0.54
N SER A 68 0.17 14.82 -0.15
CA SER A 68 -0.74 15.93 -0.37
C SER A 68 -2.18 15.46 -0.57
N TYR A 69 -3.13 16.34 -0.25
CA TYR A 69 -4.55 16.11 -0.48
C TYR A 69 -5.24 17.34 -1.05
N ALA A 70 -6.25 17.11 -1.87
CA ALA A 70 -7.19 18.13 -2.31
C ALA A 70 -8.06 18.55 -1.13
N ASP A 71 -8.35 19.83 -1.01
CA ASP A 71 -9.27 20.41 -0.03
C ASP A 71 -10.61 19.65 0.08
N VAL A 72 -11.19 19.22 -1.05
CA VAL A 72 -12.42 18.40 -1.09
C VAL A 72 -12.28 17.02 -0.45
N ALA A 73 -11.05 16.55 -0.24
CA ALA A 73 -10.71 15.28 0.40
C ALA A 73 -10.12 15.45 1.81
N ALA A 74 -10.15 16.65 2.41
CA ALA A 74 -9.55 16.91 3.72
C ALA A 74 -9.98 15.92 4.81
N SER A 75 -11.23 15.46 4.77
CA SER A 75 -11.77 14.51 5.77
C SER A 75 -11.22 13.09 5.67
N VAL A 76 -10.43 12.75 4.64
CA VAL A 76 -9.83 11.40 4.49
C VAL A 76 -8.43 11.30 5.07
N VAL A 77 -7.86 12.43 5.49
CA VAL A 77 -6.49 12.52 5.99
C VAL A 77 -6.52 12.78 7.49
N ASP A 78 -5.84 11.92 8.25
CA ASP A 78 -5.59 12.12 9.68
C ASP A 78 -4.11 11.83 9.97
N GLY A 79 -3.31 12.90 10.03
CA GLY A 79 -1.85 12.79 10.15
C GLY A 79 -1.24 11.93 9.04
N PRO A 80 -0.59 10.79 9.36
CA PRO A 80 -0.01 9.88 8.37
C PRO A 80 -1.02 8.91 7.74
N GLU A 81 -2.27 8.90 8.21
CA GLU A 81 -3.28 7.95 7.76
C GLU A 81 -4.13 8.52 6.62
N LEU A 82 -4.42 7.64 5.65
CA LEU A 82 -5.46 7.87 4.64
C LEU A 82 -6.56 6.84 4.85
N SER A 83 -7.74 7.27 5.28
CA SER A 83 -8.89 6.38 5.47
C SER A 83 -10.15 7.00 4.86
N VAL A 84 -11.00 6.17 4.28
CA VAL A 84 -12.19 6.63 3.54
C VAL A 84 -13.42 5.97 4.11
N SER A 85 -14.22 6.75 4.86
CA SER A 85 -15.52 6.30 5.35
C SER A 85 -16.49 6.06 4.19
N ASP A 86 -17.58 5.34 4.49
CA ASP A 86 -18.66 5.07 3.54
C ASP A 86 -19.26 6.39 3.04
N ASP A 87 -19.59 7.31 3.95
CA ASP A 87 -20.12 8.64 3.60
C ASP A 87 -19.18 9.48 2.72
N VAL A 88 -17.86 9.36 2.89
CA VAL A 88 -16.92 10.07 2.01
C VAL A 88 -16.89 9.39 0.64
N HIS A 89 -16.84 8.06 0.59
CA HIS A 89 -16.83 7.34 -0.67
C HIS A 89 -18.09 7.61 -1.49
N GLU A 90 -19.27 7.61 -0.86
CA GLU A 90 -20.54 7.92 -1.50
C GLU A 90 -20.54 9.33 -2.07
N ARG A 91 -20.17 10.35 -1.27
CA ARG A 91 -20.06 11.74 -1.76
C ARG A 91 -19.09 11.89 -2.93
N LEU A 92 -17.96 11.18 -2.91
CA LEU A 92 -17.01 11.19 -4.02
C LEU A 92 -17.58 10.49 -5.26
N SER A 93 -18.28 9.37 -5.08
CA SER A 93 -18.90 8.61 -6.17
C SER A 93 -20.12 9.30 -6.77
N ASP A 94 -20.80 10.17 -6.01
CA ASP A 94 -21.88 11.01 -6.51
C ASP A 94 -21.33 12.17 -7.39
N ARG A 95 -20.12 12.65 -7.08
CA ARG A 95 -19.50 13.78 -7.78
C ARG A 95 -18.65 13.35 -8.98
N PHE A 96 -18.02 12.18 -8.92
CA PHE A 96 -17.03 11.72 -9.88
C PHE A 96 -17.46 10.39 -10.51
N SER A 97 -17.05 10.12 -11.75
CA SER A 97 -17.49 8.91 -12.46
C SER A 97 -16.95 7.62 -11.81
N THR A 98 -15.72 7.69 -11.30
CA THR A 98 -15.05 6.57 -10.64
C THR A 98 -14.19 7.08 -9.49
N VAL A 99 -14.14 6.30 -8.40
CA VAL A 99 -13.18 6.48 -7.29
C VAL A 99 -12.32 5.23 -7.18
N THR A 100 -11.00 5.39 -7.27
CA THR A 100 -10.04 4.28 -7.18
C THR A 100 -9.09 4.44 -6.00
N TYR A 101 -8.75 3.31 -5.39
CA TYR A 101 -7.83 3.22 -4.26
C TYR A 101 -6.64 2.37 -4.68
N SER A 102 -5.44 2.91 -4.51
CA SER A 102 -4.21 2.21 -4.86
C SER A 102 -3.21 2.21 -3.73
N THR A 103 -2.38 1.17 -3.70
CA THR A 103 -1.33 1.01 -2.71
C THR A 103 -0.04 0.51 -3.36
N ASN A 104 1.08 0.79 -2.69
CA ASN A 104 2.38 0.20 -2.98
C ASN A 104 2.92 -0.49 -1.72
N VAL A 105 3.30 -1.76 -1.86
CA VAL A 105 3.96 -2.56 -0.83
C VAL A 105 5.38 -2.86 -1.30
N VAL A 106 6.37 -2.48 -0.50
CA VAL A 106 7.80 -2.63 -0.79
C VAL A 106 8.39 -3.72 0.10
N PRO A 107 8.83 -4.85 -0.48
CA PRO A 107 9.51 -5.91 0.25
C PRO A 107 10.82 -5.45 0.88
N GLU A 108 11.14 -5.98 2.06
CA GLU A 108 12.40 -5.70 2.75
C GLU A 108 13.60 -6.44 2.15
N ASP A 109 13.35 -7.54 1.45
CA ASP A 109 14.36 -8.39 0.81
C ASP A 109 14.84 -7.85 -0.55
N GLY A 110 14.34 -6.68 -0.97
CA GLY A 110 14.66 -6.04 -2.24
C GLY A 110 13.93 -6.65 -3.46
N ALA A 111 12.95 -7.54 -3.23
CA ALA A 111 12.10 -8.04 -4.31
C ALA A 111 11.24 -6.93 -4.94
N THR A 112 10.66 -7.21 -6.11
CA THR A 112 9.85 -6.26 -6.87
C THR A 112 8.64 -5.79 -6.05
N PRO A 113 8.44 -4.46 -5.88
CA PRO A 113 7.29 -3.93 -5.16
C PRO A 113 5.96 -4.33 -5.80
N ALA A 114 4.97 -4.60 -4.95
CA ALA A 114 3.59 -4.82 -5.39
C ALA A 114 2.86 -3.47 -5.45
N ASN A 115 2.44 -3.10 -6.66
CA ASN A 115 1.65 -1.90 -6.95
C ASN A 115 0.30 -2.32 -7.50
N GLY A 116 -0.77 -1.70 -7.04
CA GLY A 116 -2.07 -1.97 -7.64
C GLY A 116 -3.27 -1.37 -6.93
N LEU A 117 -4.43 -1.61 -7.53
CA LEU A 117 -5.72 -1.21 -7.00
C LEU A 117 -6.17 -2.15 -5.89
N VAL A 118 -6.76 -1.62 -4.83
CA VAL A 118 -7.35 -2.38 -3.73
C VAL A 118 -8.80 -1.96 -3.54
N SER A 119 -9.61 -2.80 -2.87
CA SER A 119 -10.92 -2.35 -2.41
C SER A 119 -10.78 -1.26 -1.35
N ARG A 120 -11.83 -0.44 -1.14
CA ARG A 120 -11.86 0.57 -0.06
C ARG A 120 -11.60 -0.04 1.31
N ALA A 121 -12.21 -1.18 1.61
CA ALA A 121 -12.02 -1.87 2.88
C ALA A 121 -10.57 -2.34 3.06
N ALA A 122 -9.95 -2.87 2.00
CA ALA A 122 -8.54 -3.24 2.01
C ALA A 122 -7.61 -2.02 2.15
N PHE A 123 -7.92 -0.92 1.45
CA PHE A 123 -7.22 0.35 1.58
C PHE A 123 -7.24 0.86 3.03
N ASN A 124 -8.40 0.88 3.68
CA ASN A 124 -8.54 1.36 5.07
C ASN A 124 -7.84 0.45 6.08
N ARG A 125 -7.67 -0.84 5.78
CA ARG A 125 -6.93 -1.78 6.65
C ARG A 125 -5.42 -1.59 6.60
N LEU A 126 -4.88 -1.04 5.53
CA LEU A 126 -3.43 -0.82 5.38
C LEU A 126 -3.02 0.51 5.99
N SER A 127 -2.12 0.50 6.96
CA SER A 127 -1.52 1.71 7.53
C SER A 127 -0.22 2.05 6.82
N ILE A 128 0.00 3.32 6.50
CA ILE A 128 1.27 3.81 5.95
C ILE A 128 2.42 3.51 6.91
N GLY A 129 3.53 2.98 6.39
CA GLY A 129 4.67 2.55 7.20
C GLY A 129 4.45 1.27 8.02
N GLY A 130 3.22 0.72 8.03
CA GLY A 130 2.93 -0.61 8.53
C GLY A 130 3.33 -1.71 7.53
N SER A 131 3.18 -2.96 7.94
CA SER A 131 3.44 -4.11 7.09
C SER A 131 2.15 -4.62 6.45
N GLY A 132 2.22 -5.08 5.21
CA GLY A 132 1.11 -5.70 4.51
C GLY A 132 1.56 -6.89 3.67
N THR A 133 0.71 -7.90 3.57
CA THR A 133 0.87 -9.03 2.66
C THR A 133 -0.22 -8.94 1.60
N VAL A 134 0.18 -8.87 0.33
CA VAL A 134 -0.73 -8.73 -0.82
C VAL A 134 -0.49 -9.77 -1.89
N GLU A 135 -1.55 -10.19 -2.57
CA GLU A 135 -1.47 -11.03 -3.77
C GLU A 135 -2.01 -10.28 -4.97
N ARG A 136 -1.44 -10.53 -6.16
CA ARG A 136 -2.04 -10.04 -7.40
C ARG A 136 -3.30 -10.85 -7.70
N ASP A 137 -4.41 -10.16 -7.90
CA ASP A 137 -5.66 -10.78 -8.33
C ASP A 137 -5.60 -10.97 -9.86
N GLY A 138 -5.69 -12.22 -10.32
CA GLY A 138 -5.36 -12.64 -11.68
C GLY A 138 -6.45 -12.37 -12.74
N GLY A 139 -7.17 -11.25 -12.65
CA GLY A 139 -8.18 -10.88 -13.64
C GLY A 139 -7.57 -10.46 -14.98
N ASP A 140 -8.12 -10.98 -16.09
CA ASP A 140 -7.75 -10.69 -17.50
C ASP A 140 -8.08 -9.25 -17.97
N GLY A 141 -7.72 -8.24 -17.19
CA GLY A 141 -7.86 -6.83 -17.59
C GLY A 141 -6.72 -6.00 -17.03
N ASP A 142 -6.18 -5.12 -17.85
CA ASP A 142 -4.95 -4.30 -17.69
C ASP A 142 -4.87 -3.36 -16.47
N THR A 143 -5.33 -3.77 -15.29
CA THR A 143 -5.14 -3.01 -14.05
C THR A 143 -4.87 -3.96 -12.91
N GLY A 144 -3.58 -4.05 -12.53
CA GLY A 144 -3.11 -4.91 -11.44
C GLY A 144 -3.89 -4.63 -10.15
N ARG A 145 -4.85 -5.50 -9.83
CA ARG A 145 -5.56 -5.49 -8.56
C ARG A 145 -4.77 -6.28 -7.53
N LEU A 146 -4.80 -5.81 -6.29
CA LEU A 146 -4.17 -6.44 -5.14
C LEU A 146 -5.25 -6.88 -4.16
N ARG A 147 -5.14 -8.14 -3.73
CA ARG A 147 -5.88 -8.67 -2.60
C ARG A 147 -5.00 -8.56 -1.36
N VAL A 148 -5.48 -7.84 -0.34
CA VAL A 148 -4.81 -7.76 0.96
C VAL A 148 -5.14 -9.01 1.77
N LEU A 149 -4.12 -9.77 2.13
CA LEU A 149 -4.23 -10.94 3.00
C LEU A 149 -4.08 -10.54 4.46
N GLU A 150 -3.03 -9.77 4.75
CA GLU A 150 -2.64 -9.36 6.10
C GLU A 150 -2.25 -7.88 6.12
N ALA A 151 -2.49 -7.25 7.25
CA ALA A 151 -2.13 -5.86 7.50
C ALA A 151 -1.80 -5.70 8.98
N THR A 152 -0.64 -5.13 9.26
CA THR A 152 -0.13 -4.87 10.60
C THR A 152 0.24 -3.38 10.67
N PRO A 153 -0.23 -2.64 11.71
CA PRO A 153 0.12 -1.23 11.86
C PRO A 153 1.64 -1.05 12.06
N PRO A 154 2.18 0.16 11.84
CA PRO A 154 3.59 0.44 12.07
C PRO A 154 3.97 0.18 13.53
N GLU A 155 5.12 -0.46 13.76
CA GLU A 155 5.64 -0.70 15.11
C GLU A 155 6.08 0.58 15.82
N ARG A 156 6.38 1.63 15.04
CA ARG A 156 6.83 2.93 15.51
C ARG A 156 6.20 4.03 14.69
N GLU A 157 5.84 5.12 15.36
CA GLU A 157 5.34 6.30 14.69
C GLU A 157 6.40 6.92 13.75
N PRO A 158 5.96 7.63 12.69
CA PRO A 158 6.84 8.45 11.87
C PRO A 158 7.59 9.48 12.70
N VAL A 159 8.82 9.78 12.28
CA VAL A 159 9.63 10.85 12.90
C VAL A 159 9.11 12.22 12.49
N GLU A 160 8.62 12.34 11.26
CA GLU A 160 8.08 13.56 10.69
C GLU A 160 6.92 13.22 9.76
N VAL A 161 5.92 14.11 9.73
CA VAL A 161 4.75 14.00 8.86
C VAL A 161 4.53 15.37 8.21
N THR A 162 4.64 15.41 6.88
CA THR A 162 4.42 16.61 6.07
C THR A 162 3.41 16.29 4.98
N VAL A 163 2.16 16.69 5.19
CA VAL A 163 1.06 16.43 4.24
C VAL A 163 0.34 17.74 3.94
N ASP A 164 0.50 18.25 2.73
CA ASP A 164 0.02 19.57 2.33
C ASP A 164 -1.35 19.50 1.63
N SER A 165 -2.22 20.47 1.90
CA SER A 165 -3.44 20.65 1.13
C SER A 165 -3.20 21.40 -0.19
N TYR A 166 -3.99 21.13 -1.22
CA TYR A 166 -4.07 21.97 -2.42
C TYR A 166 -5.52 22.21 -2.83
N ASP A 167 -5.74 23.30 -3.58
CA ASP A 167 -7.02 23.65 -4.17
C ASP A 167 -7.33 22.73 -5.35
N PHE A 168 -8.42 21.95 -5.24
CA PHE A 168 -8.79 20.97 -6.26
C PHE A 168 -9.20 21.62 -7.58
N GLU A 169 -10.00 22.70 -7.53
CA GLU A 169 -10.59 23.32 -8.71
C GLU A 169 -9.50 23.92 -9.61
N THR A 170 -8.54 24.64 -9.01
CA THR A 170 -7.36 25.17 -9.69
C THR A 170 -6.59 24.07 -10.43
N ARG A 171 -6.48 22.87 -9.85
CA ARG A 171 -5.73 21.77 -10.45
C ARG A 171 -6.46 21.06 -11.59
N VAL A 172 -7.79 21.08 -11.57
CA VAL A 172 -8.61 20.55 -12.65
C VAL A 172 -8.65 21.51 -13.82
N ASP A 173 -8.76 22.82 -13.55
CA ASP A 173 -8.87 23.87 -14.58
C ASP A 173 -7.55 24.10 -15.34
N ASP A 174 -6.40 23.80 -14.72
CA ASP A 174 -5.06 23.90 -15.34
C ASP A 174 -4.73 22.76 -16.33
N ARG A 175 -5.66 21.84 -16.60
CA ARG A 175 -5.46 20.66 -17.48
C ARG A 175 -6.23 20.75 -18.79
#